data_AF-A0A7S2SUU0-F1
#
_entry.id   AF-A0A7S2SUU0-F1
#
_cell.length_a   1.000
_cell.length_b   1.000
_cell.length_c   1.000
_cell.angle_alpha   90.00
_cell.angle_beta   90.00
_cell.angle_gamma   90.00
#
_symmetry.space_group_name_H-M   'P 1'
#
loop_
_entity.id
_entity.type
_entity.pdbx_description
1 polymer ?
#
loop_
_entity_poly.entity_id
_entity_poly.type
_entity_poly.pdbx_seq_one_letter_code
_entity_poly.pdbx_strand_id
1 'polypeptide(L)'
;SAAPAVGEEGDRTGAAKAQVSISNEKFQKMTSAIVYYINRENNKGIDAVKWGDVTLWYLDTHEQELETEEELDRELDIVNKVIRRLLAEGSTLMYIGSQDDKDEDDRLIALHPSVDPASF
;
A
#
# COMPACT_ATOMS: atom_id res chain seq x y z
N SER A 1 -28.68 -41.43 32.99
CA SER A 1 -27.73 -40.89 33.99
C SER A 1 -26.33 -41.28 33.57
N ALA A 2 -25.29 -40.44 33.57
CA ALA A 2 -25.12 -39.01 33.73
C ALA A 2 -23.68 -38.72 33.24
N ALA A 3 -23.42 -37.54 32.69
CA ALA A 3 -22.04 -37.00 32.56
C ALA A 3 -21.46 -36.65 33.96
N PRO A 4 -20.15 -36.40 34.08
CA PRO A 4 -19.56 -35.03 33.89
C PRO A 4 -18.24 -35.06 33.05
N ALA A 5 -17.82 -34.04 32.28
CA ALA A 5 -17.23 -32.70 32.60
C ALA A 5 -15.98 -32.80 33.52
N VAL A 6 -14.79 -32.17 33.35
CA VAL A 6 -14.29 -30.95 32.66
C VAL A 6 -12.74 -30.89 32.82
N GLY A 7 -12.03 -30.09 32.00
CA GLY A 7 -10.69 -29.51 32.28
C GLY A 7 -9.77 -29.55 31.06
N GLU A 8 -9.82 -28.57 30.13
CA GLU A 8 -9.12 -27.27 30.08
C GLU A 8 -7.59 -27.33 29.91
N GLU A 9 -7.06 -26.29 29.23
CA GLU A 9 -5.65 -25.97 28.90
C GLU A 9 -5.14 -26.48 27.54
N GLY A 10 -4.72 -25.64 26.60
CA GLY A 10 -4.61 -24.19 26.60
C GLY A 10 -4.41 -23.69 25.18
N ASP A 11 -5.13 -22.62 24.89
CA ASP A 11 -4.99 -21.76 23.73
C ASP A 11 -3.51 -21.38 23.52
N ARG A 12 -2.98 -21.73 22.36
CA ARG A 12 -1.71 -21.20 21.85
C ARG A 12 -2.00 -20.39 20.60
N THR A 13 -2.77 -19.31 20.72
CA THR A 13 -2.76 -18.26 19.71
C THR A 13 -1.50 -17.40 19.88
N GLY A 14 -0.38 -17.90 19.35
CA GLY A 14 0.67 -17.01 18.89
C GLY A 14 0.15 -16.28 17.68
N ALA A 15 -0.32 -15.04 17.84
CA ALA A 15 -0.72 -14.17 16.74
C ALA A 15 0.51 -13.84 15.87
N ALA A 16 0.89 -14.77 14.99
CA ALA A 16 1.72 -14.46 13.85
C ALA A 16 0.99 -13.36 13.08
N LYS A 17 1.59 -12.16 12.98
CA LYS A 17 1.10 -11.09 12.10
C LYS A 17 0.75 -11.72 10.76
N ALA A 18 -0.54 -11.81 10.44
CA ALA A 18 -0.99 -12.43 9.22
C ALA A 18 -0.28 -11.71 8.06
N GLN A 19 0.59 -12.43 7.35
CA GLN A 19 1.33 -11.87 6.24
C GLN A 19 0.33 -11.62 5.11
N VAL A 20 -0.14 -10.38 5.00
CA VAL A 20 -1.02 -9.95 3.90
C VAL A 20 -0.30 -10.24 2.60
N SER A 21 -0.79 -11.23 1.88
CA SER A 21 -0.26 -11.68 0.60
C SER A 21 -1.30 -11.39 -0.46
N ILE A 22 -0.94 -10.60 -1.46
CA ILE A 22 -1.80 -10.27 -2.58
C ILE A 22 -1.39 -11.06 -3.82
N SER A 23 -2.35 -11.33 -4.71
CA SER A 23 -2.05 -11.90 -6.02
C SER A 23 -1.16 -10.98 -6.84
N ASN A 24 -0.33 -11.56 -7.71
CA ASN A 24 0.53 -10.79 -8.62
C ASN A 24 -0.29 -9.82 -9.50
N GLU A 25 -1.46 -10.24 -9.97
CA GLU A 25 -2.38 -9.38 -10.73
C GLU A 25 -2.82 -8.15 -9.92
N LYS A 26 -3.17 -8.31 -8.63
CA LYS A 26 -3.54 -7.20 -7.75
C LYS A 26 -2.34 -6.24 -7.56
N PHE A 27 -1.15 -6.78 -7.37
CA PHE A 27 0.08 -5.98 -7.28
C PHE A 27 0.33 -5.15 -8.56
N GLN A 28 0.17 -5.75 -9.73
CA GLN A 28 0.33 -5.06 -11.02
C GLN A 28 -0.71 -3.95 -11.19
N LYS A 29 -2.00 -4.23 -10.92
CA LYS A 29 -3.07 -3.22 -11.00
C LYS A 29 -2.79 -2.02 -10.09
N MET A 30 -2.38 -2.26 -8.84
CA MET A 30 -1.98 -1.20 -7.93
C MET A 30 -0.79 -0.40 -8.44
N THR A 31 0.23 -1.08 -8.96
CA THR A 31 1.42 -0.43 -9.50
C THR A 31 1.03 0.49 -10.66
N SER A 32 0.19 0.02 -11.59
CA SER A 32 -0.30 0.84 -12.70
C SER A 32 -1.11 2.05 -12.21
N ALA A 33 -1.98 1.88 -11.19
CA ALA A 33 -2.73 2.99 -10.61
C ALA A 33 -1.83 4.05 -9.96
N ILE A 34 -0.82 3.61 -9.19
CA ILE A 34 0.17 4.50 -8.55
C ILE A 34 0.96 5.27 -9.61
N VAL A 35 1.49 4.56 -10.63
CA VAL A 35 2.25 5.18 -11.72
C VAL A 35 1.38 6.18 -12.50
N TYR A 36 0.13 5.82 -12.78
CA TYR A 36 -0.83 6.71 -13.44
C TYR A 36 -1.03 8.00 -12.67
N TYR A 37 -1.26 7.94 -11.36
CA TYR A 37 -1.47 9.12 -10.54
C TYR A 37 -0.24 10.04 -10.51
N ILE A 38 0.95 9.49 -10.22
CA ILE A 38 2.17 10.29 -10.16
C ILE A 38 2.45 10.91 -11.54
N ASN A 39 2.27 10.16 -12.63
CA ASN A 39 2.42 10.69 -13.99
C ASN A 39 1.41 11.79 -14.29
N ARG A 40 0.15 11.65 -13.86
CA ARG A 40 -0.87 12.69 -14.00
C ARG A 40 -0.48 13.98 -13.29
N GLU A 41 0.09 13.89 -12.09
CA GLU A 41 0.58 15.06 -11.35
C GLU A 41 1.85 15.66 -12.00
N ASN A 42 2.77 14.83 -12.50
CA ASN A 42 3.90 15.30 -13.32
C ASN A 42 3.44 16.11 -14.54
N ASN A 43 2.39 15.66 -15.24
CA ASN A 43 1.82 16.39 -16.37
C ASN A 43 1.18 17.73 -15.98
N LYS A 44 0.89 17.95 -14.70
CA LYS A 44 0.46 19.24 -14.15
C LYS A 44 1.63 20.11 -13.66
N GLY A 45 2.87 19.63 -13.80
CA GLY A 45 4.09 20.32 -13.36
C GLY A 45 4.48 20.05 -11.91
N ILE A 46 3.96 18.97 -11.31
CA ILE A 46 4.33 18.55 -9.95
C ILE A 46 5.31 17.39 -10.06
N ASP A 47 6.62 17.63 -9.88
CA ASP A 47 7.67 16.63 -10.08
C ASP A 47 7.72 15.53 -9.01
N ALA A 48 7.13 15.77 -7.84
CA ALA A 48 7.11 14.85 -6.71
C ALA A 48 5.84 15.05 -5.90
N VAL A 49 5.23 13.95 -5.47
CA VAL A 49 3.99 13.95 -4.68
C VAL A 49 4.26 13.42 -3.28
N LYS A 50 3.44 13.81 -2.31
CA LYS A 50 3.49 13.19 -0.99
C LYS A 50 2.99 11.76 -1.08
N TRP A 51 3.61 10.87 -0.32
CA TRP A 51 3.16 9.50 -0.15
C TRP A 51 1.68 9.44 0.25
N GLY A 52 1.28 10.23 1.25
CA GLY A 52 -0.08 10.26 1.76
C GLY A 52 -1.10 10.71 0.71
N ASP A 53 -0.70 11.58 -0.22
CA ASP A 53 -1.58 12.00 -1.31
C ASP A 53 -1.82 10.83 -2.30
N VAL A 54 -0.83 9.97 -2.51
CA VAL A 54 -0.97 8.77 -3.37
C VAL A 54 -1.89 7.75 -2.73
N THR A 55 -1.71 7.47 -1.44
CA THR A 55 -2.55 6.50 -0.73
C THR A 55 -3.99 7.01 -0.62
N LEU A 56 -4.18 8.28 -0.30
CA LEU A 56 -5.51 8.91 -0.23
C LEU A 56 -6.21 8.86 -1.60
N TRP A 57 -5.53 9.26 -2.67
CA TRP A 57 -6.10 9.19 -4.02
C TRP A 57 -6.47 7.75 -4.42
N TYR A 58 -5.61 6.79 -4.08
CA TYR A 58 -5.88 5.38 -4.38
C TYR A 58 -7.15 4.90 -3.66
N LEU A 59 -7.32 5.21 -2.38
CA LEU A 59 -8.51 4.82 -1.62
C LEU A 59 -9.78 5.51 -2.15
N ASP A 60 -9.72 6.82 -2.43
CA ASP A 60 -10.84 7.59 -2.99
C ASP A 60 -11.33 7.01 -4.33
N THR A 61 -10.40 6.59 -5.19
CA THR A 61 -10.77 5.96 -6.48
C THR A 61 -11.40 4.57 -6.35
N HIS A 62 -11.20 3.89 -5.21
CA HIS A 62 -11.76 2.56 -4.92
C HIS A 62 -12.84 2.58 -3.84
N GLU A 63 -13.32 3.77 -3.41
CA GLU A 63 -14.27 3.91 -2.30
C GLU A 63 -15.56 3.09 -2.51
N GLN A 64 -16.02 2.96 -3.76
CA GLN A 64 -17.21 2.15 -4.09
C GLN A 64 -17.01 0.64 -3.94
N GLU A 65 -15.77 0.15 -3.90
CA GLU A 65 -15.43 -1.26 -3.68
C GLU A 65 -15.10 -1.55 -2.21
N LEU A 66 -14.86 -0.52 -1.40
CA LEU A 66 -14.46 -0.62 0.00
C LEU A 66 -15.66 -0.26 0.89
N GLU A 67 -16.50 -1.25 1.18
CA GLU A 67 -17.78 -1.03 1.87
C GLU A 67 -17.64 -0.86 3.39
N THR A 68 -16.51 -1.29 3.97
CA THR A 68 -16.27 -1.29 5.42
C THR A 68 -14.95 -0.63 5.81
N GLU A 69 -14.89 -0.08 7.03
CA GLU A 69 -13.64 0.40 7.65
C GLU A 69 -12.58 -0.72 7.71
N GLU A 70 -13.04 -1.95 7.99
CA GLU A 70 -12.36 -3.23 7.79
C GLU A 70 -11.49 -3.31 6.52
N GLU A 71 -12.16 -3.04 5.40
CA GLU A 71 -11.59 -3.14 4.06
C GLU A 71 -10.74 -1.94 3.72
N LEU A 72 -11.15 -0.74 4.14
CA LEU A 72 -10.38 0.48 3.97
C LEU A 72 -9.00 0.37 4.64
N ASP A 73 -8.95 -0.06 5.90
CA ASP A 73 -7.71 -0.24 6.65
C ASP A 73 -6.82 -1.32 6.01
N ARG A 74 -7.42 -2.42 5.58
CA ARG A 74 -6.70 -3.49 4.87
C ARG A 74 -6.13 -3.00 3.54
N GLU A 75 -6.91 -2.26 2.77
CA GLU A 75 -6.48 -1.74 1.47
C GLU A 75 -5.40 -0.67 1.64
N LEU A 76 -5.52 0.18 2.67
CA LEU A 76 -4.49 1.16 3.06
C LEU A 76 -3.16 0.46 3.42
N ASP A 77 -3.18 -0.60 4.22
CA ASP A 77 -1.97 -1.35 4.55
C ASP A 77 -1.33 -1.99 3.30
N ILE A 78 -2.16 -2.50 2.38
CA ILE A 78 -1.67 -3.09 1.13
C ILE A 78 -1.02 -2.02 0.24
N VAL A 79 -1.68 -0.89 -0.03
CA VAL A 79 -1.12 0.16 -0.90
C VAL A 79 0.19 0.70 -0.33
N ASN A 80 0.28 0.88 0.99
CA ASN A 80 1.52 1.26 1.66
C ASN A 80 2.64 0.24 1.42
N LYS A 81 2.34 -1.06 1.54
CA LYS A 81 3.31 -2.13 1.26
C LYS A 81 3.77 -2.14 -0.20
N VAL A 82 2.86 -1.87 -1.13
CA VAL A 82 3.20 -1.77 -2.56
C VAL A 82 4.14 -0.60 -2.80
N ILE A 83 3.83 0.60 -2.28
CA ILE A 83 4.72 1.77 -2.42
C ILE A 83 6.09 1.49 -1.81
N ARG A 84 6.16 0.93 -0.59
CA ARG A 84 7.43 0.50 0.05
C ARG A 84 8.23 -0.45 -0.84
N ARG A 85 7.55 -1.43 -1.44
CA ARG A 85 8.18 -2.43 -2.30
C ARG A 85 8.76 -1.78 -3.57
N LEU A 86 7.99 -0.92 -4.24
CA LEU A 86 8.43 -0.22 -5.45
C LEU A 86 9.62 0.72 -5.19
N LEU A 87 9.63 1.40 -4.05
CA LEU A 87 10.75 2.24 -3.61
C LEU A 87 12.00 1.42 -3.29
N ALA A 88 11.83 0.26 -2.64
CA ALA A 88 12.94 -0.63 -2.33
C ALA A 88 13.56 -1.27 -3.58
N GLU A 89 12.75 -1.52 -4.62
CA GLU A 89 13.25 -2.02 -5.91
C GLU A 89 13.98 -0.93 -6.70
N GLY A 90 13.59 0.34 -6.54
CA GLY A 90 14.29 1.49 -7.14
C GLY A 90 14.19 1.59 -8.66
N SER A 91 13.39 0.74 -9.30
CA SER A 91 13.17 0.73 -10.76
C SER A 91 11.94 1.52 -11.18
N THR A 92 10.96 1.69 -10.29
CA THR A 92 9.67 2.34 -10.59
C THR A 92 9.49 3.65 -9.83
N LEU A 93 9.74 3.64 -8.52
CA LEU A 93 9.61 4.82 -7.66
C LEU A 93 10.96 5.19 -7.04
N MET A 94 11.11 6.47 -6.71
CA MET A 94 12.24 6.99 -5.95
C MET A 94 11.80 8.03 -4.92
N TYR A 95 12.59 8.18 -3.86
CA TYR A 95 12.42 9.27 -2.91
C TYR A 95 13.02 10.56 -3.45
N ILE A 96 12.37 11.68 -3.11
CA ILE A 96 12.87 13.03 -3.39
C ILE A 96 13.23 13.72 -2.09
N GLY A 97 14.50 14.08 -1.94
CA GLY A 97 15.03 14.73 -0.74
C GLY A 97 15.29 13.76 0.43
N SER A 98 15.40 14.33 1.63
CA SER A 98 15.70 13.56 2.85
C SER A 98 14.47 12.82 3.37
N GLN A 99 14.68 11.55 3.71
CA GLN A 99 13.68 10.66 4.32
C GLN A 99 13.70 10.72 5.85
N ASP A 100 14.83 11.16 6.43
CA ASP A 100 15.05 11.21 7.87
C ASP A 100 14.09 12.20 8.54
N ASP A 101 13.57 11.81 9.71
CA ASP A 101 12.70 12.58 10.59
C ASP A 101 11.30 12.96 10.05
N LYS A 102 10.91 12.47 8.87
CA LYS A 102 9.55 12.66 8.32
C LYS A 102 8.68 11.42 8.48
N ASP A 103 7.43 11.67 8.89
CA ASP A 103 6.34 10.70 8.78
C ASP A 103 6.25 10.20 7.34
N GLU A 104 5.88 8.92 7.19
CA GLU A 104 5.87 8.27 5.88
C GLU A 104 4.98 9.01 4.88
N ASP A 105 3.80 9.44 5.33
CA ASP A 105 2.83 10.19 4.52
C ASP A 105 3.39 11.52 3.99
N ASP A 106 4.34 12.14 4.69
CA ASP A 106 4.97 13.41 4.29
C ASP A 106 6.20 13.25 3.40
N ARG A 107 6.64 12.01 3.14
CA ARG A 107 7.76 11.73 2.25
C ARG A 107 7.36 12.04 0.81
N LEU A 108 8.26 12.71 0.10
CA LEU A 108 8.07 12.98 -1.33
C LEU A 108 8.58 11.80 -2.14
N ILE A 109 7.74 11.32 -3.04
CA ILE A 109 8.04 10.23 -3.96
C ILE A 109 7.76 10.69 -5.40
N ALA A 110 8.53 10.13 -6.33
CA ALA A 110 8.41 10.40 -7.74
C ALA A 110 8.64 9.13 -8.56
N LEU A 111 8.28 9.18 -9.83
CA LEU A 111 8.65 8.16 -10.80
C LEU A 111 10.17 8.16 -11.00
N HIS A 112 10.76 6.98 -11.02
CA HIS A 112 12.17 6.81 -11.34
C HIS A 112 12.42 7.18 -12.82
N PRO A 113 13.52 7.87 -13.20
CA PRO A 113 13.74 8.34 -14.58
C PRO A 113 13.81 7.25 -15.64
N SER A 114 14.09 6.00 -15.25
CA SER A 114 14.11 4.85 -16.17
C SER A 114 12.72 4.26 -16.44
N VAL A 115 11.68 4.69 -15.72
CA VAL A 115 10.33 4.15 -15.89
C VAL A 115 9.65 4.86 -17.06
N ASP A 116 9.05 4.07 -17.96
CA ASP A 116 8.16 4.59 -18.98
C ASP A 116 6.70 4.45 -18.49
N PRO A 117 5.98 5.55 -18.21
CA PRO A 117 4.61 5.48 -17.70
C PRO A 117 3.61 4.84 -18.68
N ALA A 118 3.92 4.82 -19.98
CA ALA A 118 3.05 4.23 -21.00
C ALA A 118 3.14 2.70 -21.06
N SER A 119 4.08 2.10 -20.33
CA SER A 119 4.27 0.65 -20.23
C SER A 119 3.41 -0.02 -19.13
N PHE A 120 2.56 0.74 -18.43
CA PHE A 120 1.74 0.30 -17.30
C PHE A 120 0.24 0.26 -17.60
#